data_AF-A0A937GZ09-F1
#
_entry.id   AF-A0A937GZ09-F1
#
_cell.length_a   1.000
_cell.length_b   1.000
_cell.length_c   1.000
_cell.angle_alpha   90.00
_cell.angle_beta   90.00
_cell.angle_gamma   90.00
#
_symmetry.space_group_name_H-M   'P 1'
#
loop_
_entity.id
_entity.type
_entity.pdbx_description
1 polymer ?
#
loop_
_entity_poly.entity_id
_entity_poly.type
_entity_poly.pdbx_seq_one_letter_code
_entity_poly.pdbx_strand_id
1 'polypeptide(L)'
;MRYLLLLPLGLLSCATEEKSYAPNPVTFQAVEFVTLTNENTGGGSQIAYHLYGISEESLVFCFCLEECTREFVQVAALEFNEDTNSFRYKIKLGEDFQSGSTRDWCTRYK
;
A
#
# COMPACT_ATOMS: atom_id res chain seq x y z
N MET A 1 23.60 22.68 70.80
CA MET A 1 22.77 21.88 69.87
C MET A 1 22.30 22.79 68.76
N ARG A 2 22.83 22.65 67.54
CA ARG A 2 22.32 23.33 66.35
C ARG A 2 22.35 22.29 65.23
N TYR A 3 21.17 21.95 64.75
CA TYR A 3 20.87 20.78 63.93
C TYR A 3 21.61 20.82 62.58
N LEU A 4 22.29 19.73 62.28
CA LEU A 4 22.69 19.33 60.93
C LEU A 4 21.41 19.01 60.14
N LEU A 5 21.18 19.67 59.01
CA LEU A 5 20.15 19.29 58.05
C LEU A 5 20.73 19.45 56.65
N LEU A 6 21.45 18.41 56.21
CA LEU A 6 21.84 18.21 54.82
C LEU A 6 20.66 17.54 54.11
N LEU A 7 19.97 18.29 53.27
CA LEU A 7 18.89 17.82 52.41
C LEU A 7 19.53 17.29 51.11
N PRO A 8 19.44 15.99 50.77
CA PRO A 8 19.84 15.55 49.43
C PRO A 8 18.68 15.86 48.48
N LEU A 9 18.88 16.87 47.62
CA LEU A 9 18.01 17.11 46.47
C LEU A 9 18.23 15.94 45.48
N GLY A 10 17.37 14.93 45.56
CA GLY A 10 17.33 13.85 44.58
C GLY A 10 16.90 14.41 43.22
N LEU A 11 17.85 14.61 42.32
CA LEU A 11 17.60 14.84 40.90
C LEU A 11 17.15 13.52 40.28
N LEU A 12 15.87 13.17 40.44
CA LEU A 12 15.19 12.20 39.57
C LEU A 12 15.01 12.86 38.20
N SER A 13 16.07 12.84 37.39
CA SER A 13 15.95 13.07 35.96
C SER A 13 15.19 11.87 35.39
N CYS A 14 13.91 12.09 35.08
CA CYS A 14 13.11 11.16 34.30
C CYS A 14 13.61 11.25 32.86
N ALA A 15 14.70 10.55 32.55
CA ALA A 15 15.10 10.32 31.17
C ALA A 15 14.11 9.30 30.60
N THR A 16 13.00 9.80 30.06
CA THR A 16 12.12 9.00 29.21
C THR A 16 12.94 8.60 27.99
N GLU A 17 13.30 7.32 27.88
CA GLU A 17 13.84 6.78 26.63
C GLU A 17 12.79 7.00 25.55
N GLU A 18 13.09 7.92 24.63
CA GLU A 18 12.33 8.08 23.40
C GLU A 18 12.45 6.75 22.64
N LYS A 19 11.34 6.01 22.55
CA LYS A 19 11.29 4.82 21.70
C LYS A 19 11.56 5.28 20.27
N SER A 20 12.78 4.99 19.79
CA SER A 20 13.14 5.12 18.39
C SER A 20 12.16 4.28 17.57
N TYR A 21 11.18 4.94 16.92
CA TYR A 21 10.34 4.30 15.93
C TYR A 21 11.23 3.95 14.74
N ALA A 22 11.68 2.70 14.68
CA ALA A 22 12.19 2.15 13.44
C ALA A 22 11.00 2.08 12.46
N PRO A 23 11.07 2.70 11.28
CA PRO A 23 10.02 2.54 10.29
C PRO A 23 9.89 1.06 9.95
N ASN A 24 8.67 0.53 9.98
CA ASN A 24 8.42 -0.84 9.53
C ASN A 24 8.92 -0.99 8.09
N PRO A 25 9.55 -2.12 7.73
CA PRO A 25 9.98 -2.35 6.37
C PRO A 25 8.77 -2.33 5.42
N VAL A 26 8.89 -1.57 4.34
CA VAL A 26 7.92 -1.49 3.25
C VAL A 26 7.78 -2.89 2.65
N THR A 27 6.66 -3.57 2.92
CA THR A 27 6.49 -4.99 2.56
C THR A 27 5.48 -5.12 1.43
N PHE A 28 5.96 -5.45 0.23
CA PHE A 28 5.08 -5.87 -0.87
C PHE A 28 4.58 -7.30 -0.61
N GLN A 29 3.28 -7.51 -0.81
CA GLN A 29 2.61 -8.79 -0.64
C GLN A 29 2.08 -9.27 -2.00
N ALA A 30 2.22 -10.56 -2.29
CA ALA A 30 1.68 -11.14 -3.52
C ALA A 30 0.14 -11.09 -3.50
N VAL A 31 -0.44 -10.72 -4.64
CA VAL A 31 -1.90 -10.64 -4.84
C VAL A 31 -2.25 -11.26 -6.20
N GLU A 32 -3.47 -11.78 -6.32
CA GLU A 32 -4.02 -12.34 -7.55
C GLU A 32 -4.42 -11.26 -8.55
N PHE A 33 -4.94 -10.13 -8.06
CA PHE A 33 -5.30 -8.99 -8.90
C PHE A 33 -5.20 -7.63 -8.18
N VAL A 34 -5.08 -6.58 -8.98
CA VAL A 34 -5.26 -5.17 -8.61
C VAL A 34 -6.11 -4.52 -9.69
N THR A 35 -7.30 -4.05 -9.35
CA THR A 35 -8.14 -3.24 -10.23
C THR A 35 -8.10 -1.78 -9.81
N LEU A 36 -8.04 -0.90 -10.80
CA LEU A 36 -7.99 0.54 -10.66
C LEU A 36 -9.21 1.12 -11.37
N THR A 37 -9.89 2.07 -10.76
CA THR A 37 -11.00 2.81 -11.35
C THR A 37 -10.80 4.31 -11.13
N ASN A 38 -10.79 5.08 -12.22
CA ASN A 38 -10.76 6.53 -12.19
C ASN A 38 -12.11 7.05 -12.69
N GLU A 39 -12.85 7.69 -11.79
CA GLU A 39 -14.18 8.23 -12.05
C GLU A 39 -14.14 9.70 -12.53
N ASN A 40 -12.97 10.35 -12.49
CA ASN A 40 -12.83 11.80 -12.65
C ASN A 40 -12.70 12.28 -14.11
N THR A 41 -12.79 11.40 -15.11
CA THR A 41 -12.53 11.74 -16.52
C THR A 41 -13.64 11.28 -17.46
N GLY A 42 -14.54 12.17 -17.88
CA GLY A 42 -15.36 12.05 -19.11
C GLY A 42 -15.97 10.68 -19.42
N GLY A 43 -16.50 9.97 -18.42
CA GLY A 43 -17.05 8.61 -18.53
C GLY A 43 -16.36 7.56 -17.65
N GLY A 44 -15.15 7.86 -17.19
CA GLY A 44 -14.33 7.02 -16.32
C GLY A 44 -13.47 6.00 -17.06
N SER A 45 -12.50 5.43 -16.36
CA SER A 45 -11.63 4.37 -16.90
C SER A 45 -11.29 3.34 -15.83
N GLN A 46 -11.15 2.10 -16.27
CA GLN A 46 -10.80 0.96 -15.43
C GLN A 46 -9.64 0.18 -16.02
N ILE A 47 -8.73 -0.26 -15.16
CA ILE A 47 -7.60 -1.10 -15.52
C ILE A 47 -7.54 -2.24 -14.52
N ALA A 48 -7.39 -3.47 -15.00
CA ALA A 48 -7.14 -4.62 -14.14
C ALA A 48 -5.81 -5.27 -14.47
N TYR A 49 -4.94 -5.33 -13.47
CA TYR A 49 -3.76 -6.20 -13.49
C TYR A 49 -4.11 -7.49 -12.77
N HIS A 50 -3.93 -8.64 -13.42
CA HIS A 50 -4.27 -9.92 -12.80
C HIS A 50 -3.35 -11.05 -13.25
N LEU A 51 -3.15 -12.02 -12.37
CA LEU A 51 -2.30 -13.18 -12.67
C LEU A 51 -2.89 -14.03 -13.80
N TYR A 52 -2.00 -14.67 -14.56
CA TYR A 52 -2.40 -15.71 -15.51
C TYR A 52 -3.27 -16.78 -14.83
N GLY A 53 -4.39 -17.14 -15.47
CA GLY A 53 -5.34 -18.13 -14.97
C GLY A 53 -6.48 -17.56 -14.12
N ILE A 54 -6.42 -16.27 -13.74
CA ILE A 54 -7.55 -15.57 -13.12
C ILE A 54 -8.54 -15.13 -14.21
N SER A 55 -9.82 -15.46 -14.05
CA SER A 55 -10.89 -15.06 -14.97
C SER A 55 -11.25 -13.59 -14.80
N GLU A 56 -11.44 -12.87 -15.90
CA GLU A 56 -11.87 -11.47 -15.89
C GLU A 56 -13.20 -11.27 -15.14
N GLU A 57 -14.11 -12.25 -15.17
CA GLU A 57 -15.40 -12.21 -14.47
C GLU A 57 -15.27 -12.28 -12.94
N SER A 58 -14.13 -12.78 -12.44
CA SER A 58 -13.86 -12.88 -11.00
C SER A 58 -13.26 -11.60 -10.42
N LEU A 59 -12.90 -10.64 -11.28
CA LEU A 59 -12.28 -9.40 -10.89
C LEU A 59 -13.32 -8.43 -10.33
N VAL A 60 -13.03 -7.91 -9.15
CA VAL A 60 -13.89 -6.94 -8.48
C VAL A 60 -13.39 -5.55 -8.79
N PHE A 61 -14.27 -4.68 -9.30
CA PHE A 61 -13.97 -3.29 -9.60
C PHE A 61 -14.75 -2.36 -8.67
N CYS A 62 -14.29 -1.10 -8.57
CA CYS A 62 -15.15 -0.04 -8.05
C CYS A 62 -16.25 0.31 -9.05
N PHE A 63 -17.20 1.16 -8.63
CA PHE A 63 -18.24 1.66 -9.51
C PHE A 63 -17.65 2.45 -10.67
N CYS A 64 -18.22 2.32 -11.86
CA CYS A 64 -17.91 3.15 -13.02
C CYS A 64 -19.21 3.37 -13.80
N LEU A 65 -19.27 4.46 -14.57
CA LEU A 65 -20.41 4.75 -15.45
C LEU A 65 -20.47 3.77 -16.63
N GLU A 66 -21.57 3.78 -17.38
CA GLU A 66 -21.80 2.83 -18.48
C GLU A 66 -20.79 3.04 -19.63
N GLU A 67 -20.42 4.28 -19.89
CA GLU A 67 -19.47 4.69 -20.92
C GLU A 67 -17.99 4.46 -20.56
N CYS A 68 -17.73 3.86 -19.39
CA CYS A 68 -16.40 3.59 -18.86
C CYS A 68 -15.60 2.64 -19.75
N THR A 69 -14.35 2.99 -20.03
CA THR A 69 -13.44 2.08 -20.72
C THR A 69 -12.82 1.10 -19.73
N ARG A 70 -12.56 -0.14 -20.18
CA ARG A 70 -11.89 -1.16 -19.37
C ARG A 70 -10.75 -1.82 -20.13
N GLU A 71 -9.60 -1.89 -19.46
CA GLU A 71 -8.40 -2.58 -19.94
C GLU A 71 -8.03 -3.72 -18.98
N PHE A 72 -7.58 -4.85 -19.54
CA PHE A 72 -7.09 -6.00 -18.80
C PHE A 72 -5.62 -6.26 -19.16
N VAL A 73 -4.80 -6.39 -18.13
CA VAL A 73 -3.35 -6.62 -18.22
C VAL A 73 -3.03 -7.90 -17.47
N GLN A 74 -2.79 -8.98 -18.21
CA GLN A 74 -2.32 -10.22 -17.62
C GLN A 74 -0.84 -10.14 -17.26
N VAL A 75 -0.51 -10.58 -16.05
CA VAL A 75 0.83 -10.50 -15.48
C VAL A 75 1.27 -11.85 -14.92
N ALA A 76 2.58 -12.11 -14.92
CA ALA A 76 3.19 -13.30 -14.35
C ALA A 76 3.42 -13.21 -12.85
N ALA A 77 3.57 -11.99 -12.32
CA ALA A 77 3.66 -11.72 -10.89
C ALA A 77 3.02 -10.36 -10.61
N LEU A 78 2.37 -10.25 -9.46
CA LEU A 78 1.70 -9.04 -9.01
C LEU A 78 1.83 -8.95 -7.49
N GLU A 79 2.23 -7.78 -7.01
CA GLU A 79 2.39 -7.53 -5.60
C GLU A 79 1.87 -6.14 -5.24
N PHE A 80 1.24 -6.02 -4.08
CA PHE A 80 0.65 -4.80 -3.58
C PHE A 80 1.30 -4.37 -2.26
N ASN A 81 1.41 -3.07 -2.07
CA ASN A 81 1.86 -2.46 -0.82
C ASN A 81 0.75 -1.54 -0.30
N GLU A 82 0.10 -1.99 0.78
CA GLU A 82 -1.00 -1.26 1.41
C GLU A 82 -0.55 0.04 2.08
N ASP A 83 0.65 0.06 2.66
CA ASP A 83 1.17 1.22 3.38
C ASP A 83 1.46 2.39 2.43
N THR A 84 1.94 2.08 1.22
CA THR A 84 2.37 3.10 0.24
C THR A 84 1.38 3.30 -0.91
N ASN A 85 0.26 2.54 -0.95
CA ASN A 85 -0.68 2.57 -2.06
C ASN A 85 0.02 2.39 -3.42
N SER A 86 0.93 1.42 -3.47
CA SER A 86 1.75 1.13 -4.64
C SER A 86 1.66 -0.34 -4.97
N PHE A 87 1.73 -0.68 -6.24
CA PHE A 87 1.79 -2.06 -6.68
C PHE A 87 2.92 -2.23 -7.66
N ARG A 88 3.36 -3.47 -7.83
CA ARG A 88 4.37 -3.82 -8.81
C ARG A 88 4.02 -5.12 -9.49
N TYR A 89 4.36 -5.22 -10.77
CA TYR A 89 4.02 -6.38 -11.58
C TYR A 89 5.13 -6.75 -12.55
N LYS A 90 5.09 -7.99 -13.01
CA LYS A 90 5.93 -8.50 -14.10
C LYS A 90 5.05 -9.04 -15.20
N ILE A 91 5.25 -8.62 -16.44
CA ILE A 91 4.54 -9.22 -17.58
C ILE A 91 5.05 -10.66 -17.77
N LYS A 92 6.36 -10.89 -17.60
CA LYS A 92 6.98 -12.22 -17.64
C LYS A 92 7.92 -12.45 -16.45
N LEU A 93 8.06 -13.70 -16.00
CA LEU A 93 8.84 -14.04 -14.79
C LEU A 93 10.32 -13.60 -14.83
N GLY A 94 10.91 -13.51 -16.02
CA GLY A 94 12.31 -13.09 -16.22
C GLY A 94 12.54 -11.58 -16.34
N GLU A 95 11.48 -10.78 -16.34
CA GLU A 95 11.57 -9.32 -16.43
C GLU A 95 11.67 -8.69 -15.04
N ASP A 96 12.14 -7.43 -15.00
CA ASP A 96 12.10 -6.62 -13.80
C ASP A 96 10.67 -6.18 -13.46
N PHE A 97 10.45 -5.86 -12.18
CA PHE A 97 9.18 -5.32 -11.74
C PHE A 97 8.95 -3.92 -12.31
N GLN A 98 7.79 -3.72 -12.92
CA GLN A 98 7.22 -2.41 -13.20
C GLN A 98 6.39 -1.95 -12.00
N SER A 99 6.34 -0.65 -11.74
CA SER A 99 5.60 -0.09 -10.61
C SER A 99 4.40 0.72 -11.07
N GLY A 100 3.30 0.62 -10.33
CA GLY A 100 2.12 1.46 -10.47
C GLY A 100 1.71 2.04 -9.11
N SER A 101 0.89 3.09 -9.16
CA SER A 101 0.38 3.77 -7.97
C SER A 101 -1.14 3.75 -7.98
N THR A 102 -1.73 3.60 -6.79
CA THR A 102 -3.18 3.57 -6.59
C THR A 102 -3.72 4.83 -5.94
N ARG A 103 -2.86 5.82 -5.66
CA ARG A 103 -3.20 7.01 -4.87
C ARG A 103 -4.39 7.80 -5.40
N ASP A 104 -4.50 7.90 -6.72
CA ASP A 104 -5.51 8.71 -7.40
C ASP A 104 -6.63 7.84 -8.01
N TRP A 105 -6.72 6.56 -7.60
CA TRP A 105 -7.63 5.56 -8.17
C TRP A 105 -8.44 4.88 -7.06
N CYS A 106 -9.73 4.63 -7.31
CA CYS A 106 -10.45 3.65 -6.50
C CYS A 106 -9.91 2.26 -6.81
N THR A 107 -9.49 1.54 -5.77
CA THR A 107 -8.72 0.30 -5.94
C THR A 107 -9.38 -0.88 -5.23
N ARG A 108 -9.39 -2.04 -5.87
CA ARG A 108 -9.68 -3.34 -5.26
C ARG A 108 -8.54 -4.30 -5.57
N TYR A 109 -8.12 -5.07 -4.58
CA TYR A 109 -7.09 -6.09 -4.76
C TYR A 109 -7.41 -7.31 -3.90
N LYS A 110 -6.90 -8.45 -4.31
CA LYS A 110 -6.98 -9.72 -3.59
C LYS A 110 -5.85 -10.60 -4.05
#